data_AF-A0A965L318-F1
#
_entry.id   AF-A0A965L318-F1
#
_cell.length_a   1.000
_cell.length_b   1.000
_cell.length_c   1.000
_cell.angle_alpha   90.00
_cell.angle_beta   90.00
_cell.angle_gamma   90.00
#
_symmetry.space_group_name_H-M   'P 1'
#
loop_
_entity.id
_entity.type
_entity.pdbx_description
1 polymer ?
#
loop_
_entity_poly.entity_id
_entity_poly.type
_entity_poly.pdbx_seq_one_letter_code
_entity_poly.pdbx_strand_id
1 'polypeptide(L)'
;MVRQKILILNGPNLNLLGTREPEIYGQQTFEQYLEVLRDKFEKEFEIFYFQSNEEGAMINKLHEVGFSYDGILLNAGGYTHTSIALADAVSAIKTPVIEIHISNVHARESYRAHSYLSP
;
A
#
# COMPACT_ATOMS: atom_id res chain seq x y z
N MET A 1 -9.90 -4.33 -24.73
CA MET A 1 -9.56 -5.39 -23.76
C MET A 1 -10.01 -4.93 -22.38
N VAL A 2 -10.47 -5.84 -21.52
CA VAL A 2 -10.79 -5.49 -20.13
C VAL A 2 -9.47 -5.30 -19.38
N ARG A 3 -9.28 -4.15 -18.73
CA ARG A 3 -8.10 -3.87 -17.90
C ARG A 3 -8.30 -4.46 -16.51
N GLN A 4 -7.25 -4.99 -15.92
CA GLN A 4 -7.30 -5.50 -14.55
C GLN A 4 -7.33 -4.33 -13.56
N LYS A 5 -8.16 -4.41 -12.53
CA LYS A 5 -8.31 -3.40 -11.48
C LYS A 5 -7.32 -3.64 -10.36
N ILE A 6 -6.41 -2.70 -10.18
CA ILE A 6 -5.39 -2.76 -9.13
C ILE A 6 -5.61 -1.60 -8.16
N LEU A 7 -5.68 -1.90 -6.85
CA LEU A 7 -5.65 -0.88 -5.81
C LEU A 7 -4.22 -0.72 -5.29
N ILE A 8 -3.73 0.52 -5.23
CA ILE A 8 -2.60 0.87 -4.38
C ILE A 8 -3.15 1.43 -3.07
N LEU A 9 -2.83 0.76 -1.96
CA LEU A 9 -3.26 1.10 -0.61
C LEU A 9 -2.06 1.52 0.24
N ASN A 10 -1.98 2.80 0.58
CA ASN A 10 -0.92 3.37 1.40
C ASN A 10 -1.43 3.68 2.82
N GLY A 11 -0.68 3.22 3.82
CA GLY A 11 -0.95 3.45 5.22
C GLY A 11 -0.37 4.76 5.77
N PRO A 12 -0.15 4.82 7.09
CA PRO A 12 0.11 6.06 7.80
C PRO A 12 1.42 6.73 7.38
N ASN A 13 1.39 8.06 7.33
CA ASN A 13 2.47 8.98 6.99
C ASN A 13 2.95 8.94 5.54
N LEU A 14 2.44 8.04 4.69
CA LEU A 14 2.85 7.98 3.29
C LEU A 14 2.30 9.15 2.45
N ASN A 15 1.28 9.85 2.95
CA ASN A 15 0.87 11.15 2.40
C ASN A 15 1.95 12.24 2.52
N LEU A 16 3.00 12.02 3.31
CA LEU A 16 4.11 12.97 3.49
C LEU A 16 5.31 12.67 2.57
N LEU A 17 5.22 11.67 1.69
CA LEU A 17 6.26 11.40 0.68
C LEU A 17 6.51 12.65 -0.18
N GLY A 18 7.78 12.94 -0.48
CA GLY A 18 8.19 14.15 -1.19
C GLY A 18 8.31 15.42 -0.34
N THR A 19 7.78 15.42 0.90
CA THR A 19 7.84 16.60 1.80
C THR A 19 8.63 16.34 3.08
N ARG A 20 8.68 15.09 3.55
CA ARG A 20 9.41 14.68 4.75
C ARG A 20 10.69 13.95 4.40
N GLU A 21 11.80 14.29 5.07
CA GLU A 21 13.11 13.64 4.93
C GLU A 21 13.48 13.39 3.44
N PRO A 22 13.49 14.43 2.58
CA PRO A 22 13.63 14.28 1.13
C PRO A 22 14.94 13.61 0.71
N GLU A 23 15.96 13.63 1.56
CA GLU A 23 17.22 12.91 1.34
C GLU A 23 17.10 11.38 1.47
N ILE A 24 16.06 10.89 2.16
CA ILE A 24 15.77 9.46 2.35
C ILE A 24 14.71 8.99 1.36
N TYR A 25 13.66 9.78 1.13
CA TYR A 25 12.49 9.36 0.33
C TYR A 25 12.36 10.02 -1.04
N GLY A 26 13.25 10.96 -1.39
CA GLY A 26 13.15 11.77 -2.60
C GLY A 26 12.18 12.95 -2.48
N GLN A 27 12.19 13.83 -3.49
CA GLN A 27 11.33 15.03 -3.55
C GLN A 27 10.00 14.79 -4.29
N GLN A 28 9.83 13.64 -4.92
CA GLN A 28 8.63 13.31 -5.67
C GLN A 28 7.51 12.87 -4.70
N THR A 29 6.33 13.49 -4.80
CA THR A 29 5.17 13.02 -4.04
C THR A 29 4.67 11.70 -4.60
N PHE A 30 3.94 10.93 -3.80
CA PHE A 30 3.38 9.68 -4.30
C PHE A 30 2.40 9.92 -5.45
N GLU A 31 1.58 10.98 -5.37
CA GLU A 31 0.60 11.34 -6.40
C GLU A 31 1.29 11.68 -7.73
N GLN A 32 2.44 12.33 -7.71
CA GLN A 32 3.23 12.56 -8.93
C GLN A 32 3.75 11.26 -9.53
N TYR A 33 4.17 10.31 -8.70
CA TYR A 33 4.63 9.00 -9.17
C TYR A 33 3.46 8.11 -9.64
N LEU A 34 2.28 8.25 -9.04
CA LEU A 34 1.07 7.53 -9.41
C LEU A 34 0.69 7.80 -10.87
N GLU A 35 0.81 9.05 -11.34
CA GLU A 35 0.56 9.38 -12.75
C GLU A 35 1.56 8.69 -13.69
N VAL A 36 2.83 8.60 -13.31
CA VAL A 36 3.83 7.82 -14.06
C VAL A 36 3.45 6.33 -14.13
N LEU A 37 2.93 5.76 -13.05
CA LEU A 37 2.47 4.36 -13.04
C LEU A 37 1.24 4.16 -13.92
N ARG A 38 0.27 5.09 -13.87
CA ARG A 38 -0.93 5.06 -14.69
C ARG A 38 -0.60 5.13 -16.18
N ASP A 39 0.28 6.03 -16.57
CA ASP A 39 0.73 6.17 -17.96
C ASP A 39 1.49 4.93 -18.42
N LYS A 40 2.40 4.42 -17.58
CA LYS A 40 3.25 3.29 -17.93
C LYS A 40 2.47 1.99 -18.15
N PHE A 41 1.38 1.79 -17.41
CA PHE A 41 0.60 0.55 -17.44
C PHE A 41 -0.85 0.75 -17.90
N GLU A 42 -1.14 1.82 -18.63
CA GLU A 42 -2.49 2.21 -19.05
C GLU A 42 -3.22 1.11 -19.83
N LYS A 43 -2.46 0.28 -20.56
CA LYS A 43 -2.99 -0.80 -21.42
C LYS A 43 -3.35 -2.05 -20.64
N GLU A 44 -2.67 -2.31 -19.53
CA GLU A 44 -2.83 -3.52 -18.71
C GLU A 44 -3.76 -3.30 -17.52
N PHE A 45 -3.62 -2.16 -16.83
CA PHE A 45 -4.23 -1.93 -15.52
C PHE A 45 -5.09 -0.66 -15.45
N GLU A 46 -6.18 -0.75 -14.68
CA GLU A 46 -6.90 0.39 -14.14
C GLU A 46 -6.46 0.59 -12.68
N ILE A 47 -5.64 1.61 -12.43
CA ILE A 47 -4.98 1.82 -11.13
C ILE A 47 -5.81 2.79 -10.25
N PHE A 48 -6.34 2.22 -9.18
CA PHE A 48 -7.01 2.93 -8.09
C PHE A 48 -6.00 3.23 -6.97
N TYR A 49 -6.23 4.31 -6.23
CA TYR A 49 -5.37 4.74 -5.14
C TYR A 49 -6.19 5.14 -3.92
N PHE A 50 -5.74 4.70 -2.74
CA PHE A 50 -6.25 5.15 -1.46
C PHE A 50 -5.10 5.26 -0.46
N GLN A 51 -5.10 6.33 0.32
CA GLN A 51 -4.18 6.54 1.43
C GLN A 51 -4.97 6.90 2.69
N SER A 52 -4.58 6.34 3.83
CA SER A 52 -5.11 6.79 5.12
C SER A 52 -4.10 6.63 6.26
N ASN A 53 -4.20 7.53 7.22
CA ASN A 53 -3.51 7.41 8.52
C ASN A 53 -4.33 6.60 9.54
N GLU A 54 -5.59 6.29 9.22
CA GLU A 54 -6.52 5.61 10.11
C GLU A 54 -6.62 4.13 9.73
N GLU A 55 -6.23 3.25 10.65
CA GLU A 55 -6.28 1.79 10.49
C GLU A 55 -7.66 1.30 10.04
N GLY A 56 -8.73 1.74 10.70
CA GLY A 56 -10.11 1.35 10.37
C GLY A 56 -10.53 1.75 8.95
N ALA A 57 -10.05 2.88 8.44
CA ALA A 57 -10.32 3.31 7.07
C ALA A 57 -9.64 2.40 6.05
N MET A 58 -8.42 1.93 6.35
CA MET A 58 -7.72 0.94 5.50
C MET A 58 -8.45 -0.41 5.49
N ILE A 59 -8.90 -0.89 6.65
CA ILE A 59 -9.69 -2.12 6.77
C ILE A 59 -10.99 -2.01 5.96
N ASN A 60 -11.71 -0.89 6.10
CA ASN A 60 -12.92 -0.65 5.32
C ASN A 60 -12.64 -0.66 3.81
N LYS A 61 -11.50 -0.08 3.39
CA LYS A 61 -11.12 -0.09 1.98
C LYS A 61 -10.79 -1.50 1.48
N LEU A 62 -10.10 -2.31 2.28
CA LEU A 62 -9.84 -3.72 1.96
C LEU A 62 -11.17 -4.50 1.80
N HIS A 63 -12.12 -4.31 2.71
CA HIS A 63 -13.45 -4.96 2.61
C HIS A 63 -14.24 -4.49 1.39
N GLU A 64 -14.15 -3.21 1.03
CA GLU A 64 -14.83 -2.62 -0.14
C GLU A 64 -14.38 -3.28 -1.45
N VAL A 65 -13.07 -3.47 -1.63
CA VAL A 65 -12.51 -3.91 -2.93
C VAL A 65 -12.10 -5.38 -2.96
N GLY A 66 -11.90 -6.00 -1.80
CA GLY A 66 -11.25 -7.30 -1.62
C GLY A 66 -11.98 -8.51 -2.20
N PHE A 67 -13.11 -8.30 -2.87
CA PHE A 67 -13.88 -9.35 -3.55
C PHE A 67 -14.15 -9.06 -5.02
N SER A 68 -13.68 -7.93 -5.54
CA SER A 68 -13.99 -7.48 -6.90
C SER A 68 -12.79 -6.96 -7.69
N TYR A 69 -11.65 -6.70 -7.03
CA TYR A 69 -10.44 -6.23 -7.69
C TYR A 69 -9.50 -7.39 -7.99
N ASP A 70 -8.64 -7.20 -8.99
CA ASP A 70 -7.70 -8.22 -9.45
C ASP A 70 -6.42 -8.26 -8.61
N GLY A 71 -6.09 -7.18 -7.90
CA GLY A 71 -4.97 -7.14 -6.98
C GLY A 71 -4.91 -5.89 -6.10
N ILE A 72 -4.23 -6.00 -4.96
CA ILE A 72 -3.96 -4.91 -4.03
C ILE A 72 -2.45 -4.84 -3.76
N LEU A 73 -1.87 -3.66 -3.94
CA LEU A 73 -0.51 -3.31 -3.56
C LEU A 73 -0.58 -2.54 -2.25
N LEU A 74 -0.18 -3.17 -1.14
CA LEU A 74 -0.33 -2.62 0.21
C LEU A 74 1.03 -2.21 0.78
N ASN A 75 1.20 -0.91 1.04
CA ASN A 75 2.24 -0.43 1.94
C ASN A 75 1.57 0.06 3.23
N ALA A 76 1.56 -0.78 4.27
CA ALA A 76 0.89 -0.46 5.52
C ALA A 76 1.70 0.48 6.44
N GLY A 77 2.87 0.96 5.99
CA GLY A 77 3.73 1.83 6.79
C GLY A 77 4.02 1.21 8.16
N GLY A 78 3.81 1.98 9.23
CA GLY A 78 4.00 1.50 10.60
C GLY A 78 3.08 0.34 10.99
N TYR A 79 1.88 0.24 10.40
CA TYR A 79 0.91 -0.80 10.76
C TYR A 79 1.33 -2.20 10.36
N THR A 80 2.25 -2.33 9.40
CA THR A 80 2.96 -3.58 9.12
C THR A 80 3.44 -4.29 10.38
N HIS A 81 3.96 -3.52 11.35
CA HIS A 81 4.64 -4.04 12.52
C HIS A 81 3.76 -4.08 13.77
N THR A 82 2.51 -3.61 13.69
CA THR A 82 1.67 -3.41 14.88
C THR A 82 0.24 -3.89 14.73
N SER A 83 -0.29 -3.98 13.50
CA SER A 83 -1.71 -4.21 13.25
C SER A 83 -2.03 -5.67 12.93
N ILE A 84 -2.47 -6.39 13.94
CA ILE A 84 -3.10 -7.72 13.77
C ILE A 84 -4.44 -7.55 13.05
N ALA A 85 -5.21 -6.50 13.35
CA ALA A 85 -6.51 -6.26 12.72
C ALA A 85 -6.43 -6.07 11.21
N LEU A 86 -5.39 -5.39 10.71
CA LEU A 86 -5.14 -5.23 9.28
C LEU A 86 -4.69 -6.55 8.64
N ALA A 87 -3.89 -7.35 9.33
CA ALA A 87 -3.51 -8.69 8.87
C ALA A 87 -4.72 -9.62 8.75
N ASP A 88 -5.60 -9.62 9.74
CA ASP A 88 -6.85 -10.37 9.70
C ASP A 88 -7.74 -9.91 8.53
N ALA A 89 -7.86 -8.60 8.30
CA ALA A 89 -8.60 -8.07 7.16
C ALA A 89 -8.01 -8.51 5.81
N VAL A 90 -6.69 -8.53 5.66
CA VAL A 90 -6.00 -9.07 4.48
C VAL A 90 -6.28 -10.56 4.31
N SER A 91 -6.28 -11.34 5.39
CA SER A 91 -6.56 -12.78 5.35
C SER A 91 -8.02 -13.11 4.99
N ALA A 92 -8.96 -12.19 5.24
CA ALA A 92 -10.39 -12.39 5.06
C ALA A 92 -10.90 -12.10 3.65
N ILE A 93 -10.11 -11.38 2.83
CA ILE A 93 -10.48 -11.01 1.47
C ILE A 93 -9.99 -12.03 0.43
N LYS A 94 -10.54 -11.99 -0.79
CA LYS A 94 -10.17 -12.90 -1.89
C LYS A 94 -9.18 -12.29 -2.89
N THR A 95 -9.19 -10.97 -3.02
CA THR A 95 -8.26 -10.25 -3.88
C THR A 95 -6.84 -10.45 -3.37
N PRO A 96 -5.88 -10.87 -4.21
CA PRO A 96 -4.50 -11.08 -3.77
C PRO A 96 -3.87 -9.75 -3.34
N VAL A 97 -3.14 -9.80 -2.21
CA VAL A 97 -2.44 -8.66 -1.63
C VAL A 97 -0.94 -8.88 -1.74
N ILE A 98 -0.21 -7.88 -2.25
CA ILE A 98 1.25 -7.83 -2.26
C ILE A 98 1.67 -6.72 -1.30
N GLU A 99 2.45 -7.09 -0.28
CA GLU A 99 3.06 -6.14 0.64
C GLU A 99 4.23 -5.41 -0.04
N ILE A 100 4.30 -4.09 0.13
CA ILE A 100 5.34 -3.23 -0.45
C ILE A 100 5.93 -2.34 0.64
N HIS A 101 7.25 -2.20 0.61
CA HIS A 101 7.99 -1.22 1.38
C HIS A 101 8.87 -0.36 0.47
N ILE A 102 8.82 0.96 0.63
CA ILE A 102 9.68 1.88 -0.14
C ILE A 102 11.15 1.76 0.31
N SER A 103 11.38 1.60 1.62
CA SER A 103 12.71 1.44 2.21
C SER A 103 13.01 -0.02 2.52
N ASN A 104 14.28 -0.40 2.56
CA ASN A 104 14.69 -1.71 3.09
C ASN A 104 14.43 -1.80 4.60
N VAL A 105 13.34 -2.45 5.01
CA VAL A 105 12.96 -2.59 6.43
C VAL A 105 13.95 -3.43 7.24
N HIS A 106 14.70 -4.34 6.63
CA HIS A 106 15.68 -5.19 7.32
C HIS A 106 16.99 -4.47 7.64
N ALA A 107 17.28 -3.36 6.97
CA ALA A 107 18.44 -2.51 7.25
C ALA A 107 18.14 -1.46 8.35
N ARG A 108 16.96 -1.54 8.98
CA ARG A 108 16.46 -0.56 9.95
C ARG A 108 16.39 -1.15 11.35
N GLU A 109 15.76 -0.41 12.26
CA GLU A 109 15.62 -0.79 13.66
C GLU A 109 14.91 -2.14 13.83
N SER A 110 15.27 -2.90 14.88
CA SER A 110 14.81 -4.28 15.09
C SER A 110 13.28 -4.42 15.15
N TYR A 111 12.57 -3.39 15.63
CA TYR A 111 11.11 -3.40 15.68
C TYR A 111 10.44 -3.38 14.29
N ARG A 112 11.20 -3.18 13.20
CA ARG A 112 10.73 -3.24 11.81
C ARG A 112 10.99 -4.58 11.13
N ALA A 113 11.69 -5.49 11.80
CA ALA A 113 12.08 -6.77 11.22
C ALA A 113 10.90 -7.76 11.09
N HIS A 114 9.85 -7.59 11.90
CA HIS A 114 8.66 -8.43 11.87
C HIS A 114 7.51 -7.71 11.16
N SER A 115 6.89 -8.38 10.20
CA SER A 115 5.63 -7.97 9.57
C SER A 115 4.53 -8.91 10.05
N TYR A 116 3.37 -8.36 10.42
CA TYR A 116 2.15 -9.15 10.64
C TYR A 116 1.42 -9.47 9.34
N LEU A 117 1.76 -8.79 8.24
CA LEU A 117 1.13 -8.96 6.92
C LEU A 117 1.80 -10.05 6.10
N SER A 118 3.09 -10.32 6.35
CA SER A 118 3.85 -11.41 5.76
C SER A 118 4.08 -12.53 6.78
N PRO A 119 3.88 -13.81 6.43
CA PRO A 119 4.16 -14.97 7.30
C PRO A 119 5.62 -15.10 7.73
#